data_AF-A0A927PG38-F1
#
_entry.id   AF-A0A927PG38-F1
#
_cell.length_a   1.000
_cell.length_b   1.000
_cell.length_c   1.000
_cell.angle_alpha   90.00
_cell.angle_beta   90.00
_cell.angle_gamma   90.00
#
_symmetry.space_group_name_H-M   'P 1'
#
loop_
_entity.id
_entity.type
_entity.pdbx_description
1 polymer ?
#
loop_
_entity_poly.entity_id
_entity_poly.type
_entity_poly.pdbx_seq_one_letter_code
_entity_poly.pdbx_strand_id
1 'polypeptide(L)'
;MKLFTYAWLHLSRNLKNSCIALVSYLCVLLVILSIQTSAQSRQRALVTMAQSIDIQGNAADIHGYTTVGLQMDSLYALQFLDEDKLLTRYVKDVRVMGVYDGEILLPDKEGAYKNATQCTLKAVTREDADEAVRYGSGFTYLTGADEQLLLTDQMVCIVSPDLMQFAIPDAEGNLYIHVQASFYHPSFYYYSDLSFALRVVGSCEDTSNTVYAPFRAVLHTCQEQNASCTVDSLSFTVQDNEQLDVLRNMVNGYFQDARTTTATRGYSLVLKDARYLKLLREAEKNLAVMQLMQPILYLCALGAGVMLVVMQMRSRKKEMAVIRSLGAGRLRVMAQSI
;
A
#
# COMPACT_ATOMS: atom_id res chain seq x y z
N MET A 1 43.24 38.68 -15.47
CA MET A 1 42.73 40.01 -15.90
C MET A 1 42.91 40.31 -17.39
N LYS A 2 43.98 39.85 -18.06
CA LYS A 2 44.21 40.09 -19.51
C LYS A 2 43.31 39.28 -20.47
N LEU A 3 42.82 38.10 -20.06
CA LEU A 3 41.86 37.29 -20.84
C LEU A 3 40.47 37.96 -20.96
N PHE A 4 40.01 38.62 -19.90
CA PHE A 4 38.71 39.29 -19.87
C PHE A 4 38.68 40.55 -20.76
N THR A 5 39.78 41.31 -20.77
CA THR A 5 39.93 42.49 -21.64
C THR A 5 40.03 42.09 -23.11
N TYR A 6 40.68 40.97 -23.43
CA TYR A 6 40.77 40.44 -24.79
C TYR A 6 39.43 39.90 -25.30
N ALA A 7 38.68 39.20 -24.43
CA ALA A 7 37.32 38.73 -24.73
C ALA A 7 36.36 39.90 -24.95
N TRP A 8 36.45 40.95 -24.14
CA TRP A 8 35.63 42.16 -24.25
C TRP A 8 35.89 42.96 -25.54
N LEU A 9 37.17 43.10 -25.94
CA LEU A 9 37.54 43.81 -27.17
C LEU A 9 37.13 43.04 -28.44
N HIS A 10 37.13 41.71 -28.38
CA HIS A 10 36.67 40.85 -29.47
C HIS A 10 35.13 40.78 -29.54
N LEU A 11 34.44 40.89 -28.41
CA LEU A 11 32.98 41.06 -28.34
C LEU A 11 32.53 42.40 -28.94
N SER A 12 33.28 43.48 -28.68
CA SER A 12 32.89 44.83 -29.11
C SER A 12 33.12 45.13 -30.60
N ARG A 13 33.99 44.39 -31.30
CA ARG A 13 34.25 44.57 -32.74
C ARG A 13 33.32 43.77 -33.65
N ASN A 14 32.70 42.69 -33.16
CA ASN A 14 31.80 41.82 -33.93
C ASN A 14 30.54 41.47 -33.11
N LEU A 15 29.88 42.49 -32.55
CA LEU A 15 28.72 42.36 -31.64
C LEU A 15 27.65 41.38 -32.14
N LYS A 16 27.32 41.41 -33.44
CA LYS A 16 26.27 40.53 -34.00
C LYS A 16 26.65 39.05 -33.93
N ASN A 17 27.90 38.69 -34.23
CA ASN A 17 28.33 37.29 -34.27
C ASN A 17 28.67 36.74 -32.87
N SER A 18 29.19 37.59 -31.98
CA SER A 18 29.40 37.21 -30.58
C SER A 18 28.09 37.07 -29.80
N CYS A 19 27.08 37.91 -30.07
CA CYS A 19 25.74 37.71 -29.49
C CYS A 19 25.12 36.38 -29.94
N ILE A 20 25.23 36.02 -31.23
CA ILE A 20 24.69 34.75 -31.74
C ILE A 20 25.34 33.55 -31.04
N ALA A 21 26.66 33.58 -30.82
CA ALA A 21 27.38 32.50 -30.14
C ALA A 21 27.08 32.39 -28.63
N LEU A 22 26.84 33.52 -27.96
CA LEU A 22 26.42 33.54 -26.56
C LEU A 22 24.98 33.05 -26.39
N VAL A 23 24.08 33.46 -27.27
CA VAL A 23 22.67 33.04 -27.25
C VAL A 23 22.56 31.53 -27.52
N SER A 24 23.35 30.98 -28.44
CA SER A 24 23.33 29.53 -28.70
C SER A 24 23.85 28.72 -27.51
N TYR A 25 24.92 29.17 -26.85
CA TYR A 25 25.43 28.53 -25.64
C TYR A 25 24.40 28.59 -24.50
N LEU A 26 23.75 29.74 -24.32
CA LEU A 26 22.70 29.92 -23.31
C LEU A 26 21.49 29.02 -23.59
N CYS A 27 21.08 28.88 -24.84
CA CYS A 27 20.00 27.98 -25.23
C CYS A 27 20.33 26.50 -24.93
N VAL A 28 21.55 26.05 -25.24
CA VAL A 28 21.97 24.67 -24.95
C VAL A 28 21.98 24.43 -23.43
N LEU A 29 22.47 25.39 -22.64
CA LEU A 29 22.55 25.28 -21.19
C LEU A 29 21.14 25.30 -20.53
N LEU A 30 20.22 26.12 -21.04
CA LEU A 30 18.81 26.13 -20.63
C LEU A 30 18.09 24.82 -20.99
N VAL A 31 18.40 24.21 -22.13
CA VAL A 31 17.87 22.90 -22.50
C VAL A 31 18.38 21.83 -21.54
N ILE A 32 19.68 21.81 -21.21
CA ILE A 32 20.25 20.85 -20.25
C ILE A 32 19.63 21.03 -18.86
N LEU A 33 19.47 22.26 -18.38
CA LEU A 33 18.87 22.55 -17.08
C LEU A 33 17.38 22.17 -17.01
N SER A 34 16.60 22.44 -18.06
CA SER A 34 15.19 22.06 -18.11
C SER A 34 14.98 20.54 -18.16
N ILE A 35 15.93 19.79 -18.74
CA ILE A 35 15.94 18.33 -18.71
C ILE A 35 16.22 17.81 -17.29
N GLN A 36 17.20 18.37 -16.59
CA GLN A 36 17.54 17.93 -15.23
C GLN A 36 16.39 18.21 -14.25
N THR A 37 15.76 19.39 -14.33
CA THR A 37 14.64 19.73 -13.45
C THR A 37 13.39 18.92 -13.75
N SER A 38 13.09 18.65 -15.03
CA SER A 38 11.94 17.82 -15.42
C SER A 38 12.11 16.33 -15.11
N ALA A 39 13.34 15.79 -15.16
CA ALA A 39 13.62 14.42 -14.75
C ALA A 39 13.47 14.25 -13.22
N GLN A 40 14.02 15.19 -12.44
CA GLN A 40 13.93 15.15 -10.98
C GLN A 40 12.49 15.32 -10.47
N SER A 41 11.71 16.24 -11.04
CA SER A 41 10.32 16.45 -10.63
C SER A 41 9.44 15.23 -10.93
N ARG A 42 9.69 14.53 -12.04
CA ARG A 42 8.95 13.31 -12.41
C ARG A 42 9.35 12.09 -11.59
N GLN A 43 10.64 11.93 -11.24
CA GLN A 43 11.07 10.88 -10.30
C GLN A 43 10.42 11.07 -8.93
N ARG A 44 10.39 12.32 -8.43
CA ARG A 44 9.70 12.63 -7.17
C ARG A 44 8.20 12.31 -7.27
N ALA A 45 7.55 12.69 -8.36
CA ALA A 45 6.13 12.36 -8.56
C ALA A 45 5.86 10.86 -8.59
N LEU A 46 6.72 10.04 -9.22
CA LEU A 46 6.58 8.58 -9.24
C LEU A 46 6.78 7.95 -7.86
N VAL A 47 7.77 8.40 -7.09
CA VAL A 47 7.99 7.92 -5.72
C VAL A 47 6.82 8.30 -4.81
N THR A 48 6.36 9.55 -4.89
CA THR A 48 5.20 10.01 -4.09
C THR A 48 3.92 9.28 -4.48
N MET A 49 3.69 8.99 -5.77
CA MET A 49 2.53 8.23 -6.23
C MET A 49 2.60 6.75 -5.85
N ALA A 50 3.79 6.14 -5.89
CA ALA A 50 4.00 4.77 -5.44
C ALA A 50 3.73 4.62 -3.94
N GLN A 51 4.05 5.63 -3.13
CA GLN A 51 3.79 5.67 -1.69
C GLN A 51 2.31 5.91 -1.35
N SER A 52 1.52 6.52 -2.24
CA SER A 52 0.10 6.82 -1.98
C SER A 52 -0.89 5.69 -2.32
N ILE A 53 -0.40 4.56 -2.84
CA ILE A 53 -1.28 3.45 -3.23
C ILE A 53 -1.39 2.47 -2.07
N ASP A 54 -2.58 2.33 -1.50
CA ASP A 54 -2.83 1.29 -0.51
C ASP A 54 -2.85 -0.08 -1.19
N ILE A 55 -1.81 -0.88 -0.96
CA ILE A 55 -1.76 -2.28 -1.40
C ILE A 55 -2.49 -3.13 -0.36
N GLN A 56 -3.55 -3.82 -0.78
CA GLN A 56 -4.30 -4.73 0.08
C GLN A 56 -3.82 -6.17 -0.08
N GLY A 57 -3.59 -6.84 1.05
CA GLY A 57 -3.33 -8.27 1.13
C GLY A 57 -4.54 -9.00 1.72
N ASN A 58 -4.95 -10.09 1.08
CA ASN A 58 -6.01 -10.96 1.55
C ASN A 58 -5.48 -12.39 1.69
N ALA A 59 -5.84 -13.07 2.78
CA ALA A 59 -5.71 -14.52 2.81
C ALA A 59 -6.73 -15.15 1.87
N ALA A 60 -6.33 -16.24 1.24
CA ALA A 60 -7.13 -17.00 0.31
C ALA A 60 -6.89 -18.50 0.49
N ASP A 61 -7.77 -19.30 -0.08
CA ASP A 61 -7.59 -20.74 -0.19
C ASP A 61 -6.29 -21.05 -0.97
N ILE A 62 -5.84 -22.30 -0.92
CA ILE A 62 -4.59 -22.79 -1.52
C ILE A 62 -4.46 -22.41 -3.01
N HIS A 63 -5.61 -22.21 -3.68
CA HIS A 63 -5.70 -21.85 -5.09
C HIS A 63 -5.91 -20.35 -5.36
N GLY A 64 -6.10 -19.52 -4.33
CA GLY A 64 -6.28 -18.08 -4.46
C GLY A 64 -7.67 -17.63 -4.91
N TYR A 65 -8.68 -18.52 -4.91
CA TYR A 65 -10.02 -18.21 -5.43
C TYR A 65 -10.96 -17.64 -4.36
N THR A 66 -11.03 -18.26 -3.19
CA THR A 66 -11.92 -17.86 -2.10
C THR A 66 -11.10 -17.11 -1.05
N THR A 67 -11.68 -16.05 -0.48
CA THR A 67 -11.04 -15.20 0.55
C THR A 67 -11.87 -15.10 1.83
N VAL A 68 -13.01 -15.78 1.86
CA VAL A 68 -13.99 -15.81 2.95
C VAL A 68 -14.35 -17.27 3.21
N GLY A 69 -14.62 -17.60 4.48
CA GLY A 69 -14.99 -18.96 4.90
C GLY A 69 -13.81 -19.93 4.88
N LEU A 70 -12.60 -19.44 5.13
CA LEU A 70 -11.38 -20.24 5.04
C LEU A 70 -11.17 -21.17 6.24
N GLN A 71 -11.83 -20.91 7.39
CA GLN A 71 -11.67 -21.64 8.64
C GLN A 71 -10.20 -21.88 9.02
N MET A 72 -9.36 -20.86 8.83
CA MET A 72 -7.94 -20.88 9.16
C MET A 72 -7.71 -21.03 10.65
N ASP A 73 -6.60 -21.63 11.06
CA ASP A 73 -6.20 -21.59 12.47
C ASP A 73 -5.94 -20.13 12.90
N SER A 74 -6.45 -19.73 14.07
CA SER A 74 -6.18 -18.42 14.67
C SER A 74 -4.69 -18.06 14.79
N LEU A 75 -3.80 -19.05 14.83
CA LEU A 75 -2.34 -18.86 14.81
C LEU A 75 -1.87 -18.04 13.60
N TYR A 76 -2.56 -18.13 12.46
CA TYR A 76 -2.23 -17.34 11.26
C TYR A 76 -2.58 -15.86 11.45
N ALA A 77 -3.71 -15.56 12.10
CA ALA A 77 -4.11 -14.18 12.38
C ALA A 77 -3.22 -13.53 13.46
N LEU A 78 -2.79 -14.30 14.46
CA LEU A 78 -1.88 -13.83 15.50
C LEU A 78 -0.55 -13.30 14.96
N GLN A 79 -0.06 -13.81 13.83
CA GLN A 79 1.15 -13.29 13.20
C GLN A 79 1.04 -11.81 12.79
N PHE A 80 -0.18 -11.31 12.56
CA PHE A 80 -0.45 -9.92 12.15
C PHE A 80 -0.99 -9.06 13.29
N LEU A 81 -1.49 -9.67 14.37
CA LEU A 81 -2.15 -8.98 15.48
C LEU A 81 -1.24 -8.76 16.68
N ASP A 82 -0.26 -9.63 16.93
CA ASP A 82 0.63 -9.52 18.09
C ASP A 82 1.77 -8.51 17.83
N GLU A 83 2.00 -7.60 18.77
CA GLU A 83 3.07 -6.57 18.65
C GLU A 83 4.48 -7.17 18.60
N ASP A 84 4.66 -8.34 19.21
CA ASP A 84 5.94 -9.08 19.24
C ASP A 84 6.27 -9.78 17.92
N LYS A 85 5.34 -9.81 16.95
CA LYS A 85 5.52 -10.50 15.68
C LYS A 85 6.08 -9.57 14.61
N LEU A 86 6.91 -10.15 13.74
CA LEU A 86 7.64 -9.41 12.72
C LEU A 86 6.71 -8.81 11.66
N LEU A 87 5.60 -9.48 11.32
CA LEU A 87 4.71 -9.03 10.24
C LEU A 87 3.91 -7.78 10.62
N THR A 88 3.60 -7.60 11.90
CA THR A 88 2.86 -6.44 12.45
C THR A 88 3.51 -5.10 12.11
N ARG A 89 4.83 -5.06 11.90
CA ARG A 89 5.57 -3.84 11.54
C ARG A 89 5.42 -3.41 10.08
N TYR A 90 4.88 -4.28 9.23
CA TYR A 90 4.78 -4.07 7.79
C TYR A 90 3.34 -3.95 7.31
N VAL A 91 2.37 -4.14 8.20
CA VAL A 91 0.94 -4.11 7.90
C VAL A 91 0.23 -3.08 8.76
N LYS A 92 -0.80 -2.47 8.21
CA LYS A 92 -1.75 -1.59 8.88
C LYS A 92 -3.17 -2.06 8.57
N ASP A 93 -4.13 -1.59 9.36
CA ASP A 93 -5.56 -1.85 9.13
C ASP A 93 -5.89 -3.35 8.99
N VAL A 94 -5.42 -4.15 9.95
CA VAL A 94 -5.65 -5.60 9.96
C VAL A 94 -7.11 -5.88 10.31
N ARG A 95 -7.83 -6.43 9.35
CA ARG A 95 -9.21 -6.90 9.44
C ARG A 95 -9.23 -8.41 9.54
N VAL A 96 -9.67 -8.90 10.69
CA VAL A 96 -9.85 -10.33 10.96
C VAL A 96 -11.31 -10.56 11.28
N MET A 97 -11.88 -11.62 10.71
CA MET A 97 -13.23 -12.06 11.03
C MET A 97 -13.24 -13.58 11.22
N GLY A 98 -13.72 -14.02 12.37
CA GLY A 98 -14.14 -15.40 12.62
C GLY A 98 -15.66 -15.47 12.72
N VAL A 99 -16.28 -16.48 12.10
CA VAL A 99 -17.72 -16.72 12.19
C VAL A 99 -17.95 -18.06 12.88
N TYR A 100 -18.80 -18.05 13.90
CA TYR A 100 -19.12 -19.22 14.69
C TYR A 100 -20.63 -19.33 14.86
N ASP A 101 -21.13 -20.55 14.76
CA ASP A 101 -22.52 -20.84 15.10
C ASP A 101 -22.69 -20.80 16.62
N GLY A 102 -23.77 -20.20 17.08
CA GLY A 102 -24.04 -20.11 18.50
C GLY A 102 -25.51 -19.98 18.84
N GLU A 103 -25.77 -19.92 20.14
CA GLU A 103 -27.11 -19.83 20.70
C GLU A 103 -27.10 -18.85 21.88
N ILE A 104 -28.15 -18.05 21.97
CA ILE A 104 -28.34 -17.13 23.10
C ILE A 104 -28.93 -17.92 24.26
N LEU A 105 -28.34 -17.72 25.43
CA LEU A 105 -28.73 -18.36 26.67
C LEU A 105 -29.50 -17.38 27.56
N LEU A 106 -30.65 -17.80 28.09
CA LEU A 106 -31.39 -17.06 29.11
C LEU A 106 -31.43 -17.84 30.42
N PRO A 107 -31.32 -17.16 31.57
CA PRO A 107 -31.50 -17.81 32.86
C PRO A 107 -32.97 -18.24 33.03
N ASP A 108 -33.16 -19.52 33.31
CA ASP A 108 -34.45 -20.07 33.68
C ASP A 108 -34.79 -19.72 35.15
N LYS A 109 -36.05 -19.92 35.54
CA LYS A 109 -36.56 -19.68 36.90
C LYS A 109 -35.84 -20.49 37.98
N GLU A 110 -35.15 -21.56 37.60
CA GLU A 110 -34.34 -22.42 38.46
C GLU A 110 -32.83 -22.04 38.47
N GLY A 111 -32.44 -20.98 37.76
CA GLY A 111 -31.06 -20.51 37.65
C GLY A 111 -30.21 -21.25 36.62
N ALA A 112 -30.77 -22.25 35.93
CA ALA A 112 -30.13 -22.92 34.80
C ALA A 112 -30.27 -22.10 33.52
N TYR A 113 -29.23 -22.02 32.69
CA TYR A 113 -29.32 -21.36 31.39
C TYR A 113 -29.97 -22.27 30.35
N LYS A 114 -30.95 -21.74 29.60
CA LYS A 114 -31.62 -22.44 28.50
C LYS A 114 -31.46 -21.68 27.19
N ASN A 115 -31.41 -22.44 26.12
CA ASN A 115 -31.25 -21.92 24.76
C ASN A 115 -32.54 -21.19 24.36
N ALA A 116 -32.41 -19.90 24.07
CA ALA A 116 -33.52 -19.04 23.72
C ALA A 116 -33.69 -18.94 22.20
N THR A 117 -32.59 -18.69 21.47
CA THR A 117 -32.61 -18.46 20.01
C THR A 117 -31.23 -18.72 19.42
N GLN A 118 -31.18 -19.23 18.18
CA GLN A 118 -29.93 -19.39 17.43
C GLN A 118 -29.38 -18.04 16.97
N CYS A 119 -28.07 -17.88 17.06
CA CYS A 119 -27.35 -16.69 16.64
C CYS A 119 -26.03 -17.04 15.96
N THR A 120 -25.47 -16.09 15.21
CA THR A 120 -24.12 -16.21 14.67
C THR A 120 -23.19 -15.27 15.42
N LEU A 121 -22.16 -15.82 16.07
CA LEU A 121 -21.11 -15.03 16.71
C LEU A 121 -20.05 -14.67 15.67
N LYS A 122 -19.91 -13.38 15.37
CA LYS A 122 -18.85 -12.86 14.51
C LYS A 122 -17.80 -12.17 15.37
N ALA A 123 -16.62 -12.75 15.42
CA ALA A 123 -15.48 -12.19 16.12
C ALA A 123 -14.68 -11.30 15.16
N VAL A 124 -14.66 -9.99 15.38
CA VAL A 124 -14.10 -8.99 14.44
C VAL A 124 -13.06 -8.09 15.11
N THR A 125 -12.07 -7.63 14.34
CA THR A 125 -11.10 -6.61 14.82
C THR A 125 -11.51 -5.18 14.48
N ARG A 126 -12.37 -5.00 13.47
CA ARG A 126 -12.85 -3.70 12.95
C ARG A 126 -14.25 -3.84 12.40
N GLU A 127 -14.95 -2.72 12.27
CA GLU A 127 -16.31 -2.70 11.69
C GLU A 127 -16.32 -3.07 10.20
N ASP A 128 -15.28 -2.67 9.47
CA ASP A 128 -15.14 -2.90 8.03
C ASP A 128 -14.61 -4.31 7.68
N ALA A 129 -14.41 -5.16 8.69
CA ALA A 129 -14.03 -6.57 8.51
C ALA A 129 -15.18 -7.41 7.94
N ASP A 130 -16.43 -7.07 8.26
CA ASP A 130 -17.60 -7.69 7.66
C ASP A 130 -18.07 -6.89 6.44
N GLU A 131 -18.20 -7.57 5.29
CA GLU A 131 -18.70 -6.94 4.07
C GLU A 131 -20.13 -6.41 4.22
N ALA A 132 -20.97 -7.08 5.03
CA ALA A 132 -22.34 -6.67 5.29
C ALA A 132 -22.40 -5.31 6.01
N VAL A 133 -21.51 -5.09 6.97
CA VAL A 133 -21.39 -3.83 7.72
C VAL A 133 -20.71 -2.76 6.87
N ARG A 134 -19.67 -3.15 6.11
CA ARG A 134 -18.89 -2.22 5.27
C ARG A 134 -19.70 -1.56 4.15
N TYR A 135 -20.63 -2.29 3.54
CA TYR A 135 -21.47 -1.79 2.44
C TYR A 135 -22.94 -1.54 2.83
N GLY A 136 -23.31 -1.89 4.06
CA GLY A 136 -24.67 -1.83 4.55
C GLY A 136 -24.81 -0.92 5.77
N SER A 137 -25.49 -1.43 6.78
CA SER A 137 -25.82 -0.76 8.02
C SER A 137 -24.60 -0.72 8.94
N GLY A 138 -24.05 0.49 9.14
CA GLY A 138 -22.93 0.71 10.05
C GLY A 138 -23.31 0.41 11.52
N PHE A 139 -22.30 0.37 12.37
CA PHE A 139 -22.50 0.16 13.81
C PHE A 139 -22.99 1.44 14.49
N THR A 140 -24.00 1.29 15.36
CA THR A 140 -24.48 2.36 16.23
C THR A 140 -24.04 2.08 17.66
N TYR A 141 -23.11 2.87 18.18
CA TYR A 141 -22.56 2.72 19.52
C TYR A 141 -23.42 3.43 20.57
N LEU A 142 -23.51 2.82 21.77
CA LEU A 142 -24.08 3.44 22.95
C LEU A 142 -23.13 4.50 23.52
N THR A 143 -23.66 5.40 24.34
CA THR A 143 -22.92 6.58 24.82
C THR A 143 -21.66 6.17 25.59
N GLY A 144 -20.48 6.58 25.09
CA GLY A 144 -19.17 6.25 25.68
C GLY A 144 -18.47 5.02 25.10
N ALA A 145 -19.04 4.38 24.07
CA ALA A 145 -18.40 3.32 23.30
C ALA A 145 -17.90 3.82 21.94
N ASP A 146 -16.80 3.23 21.45
CA ASP A 146 -16.16 3.57 20.17
C ASP A 146 -15.58 2.29 19.51
N GLU A 147 -15.24 2.36 18.22
CA GLU A 147 -14.69 1.25 17.43
C GLU A 147 -13.43 0.66 18.07
N GLN A 148 -12.65 1.49 18.78
CA GLN A 148 -11.43 1.06 19.47
C GLN A 148 -11.68 -0.09 20.47
N LEU A 149 -12.90 -0.25 20.98
CA LEU A 149 -13.25 -1.37 21.86
C LEU A 149 -13.10 -2.73 21.16
N LEU A 150 -13.27 -2.81 19.84
CA LEU A 150 -13.10 -4.04 19.05
C LEU A 150 -11.64 -4.50 18.95
N LEU A 151 -10.69 -3.60 19.22
CA LEU A 151 -9.27 -3.93 19.29
C LEU A 151 -8.83 -4.38 20.69
N THR A 152 -9.69 -4.22 21.70
CA THR A 152 -9.39 -4.57 23.08
C THR A 152 -9.83 -6.00 23.42
N ASP A 153 -9.35 -6.50 24.56
CA ASP A 153 -9.71 -7.82 25.10
C ASP A 153 -10.99 -7.76 25.97
N GLN A 154 -11.74 -6.66 25.90
CA GLN A 154 -12.96 -6.50 26.69
C GLN A 154 -14.09 -7.37 26.14
N MET A 155 -14.82 -8.03 27.05
CA MET A 155 -16.00 -8.83 26.73
C MET A 155 -17.21 -7.94 26.42
N VAL A 156 -17.15 -7.26 25.27
CA VAL A 156 -18.22 -6.40 24.77
C VAL A 156 -18.81 -6.97 23.49
N CYS A 157 -20.04 -6.58 23.14
CA CYS A 157 -20.66 -6.97 21.89
C CYS A 157 -21.56 -5.89 21.30
N ILE A 158 -21.74 -5.99 19.98
CA ILE A 158 -22.73 -5.24 19.21
C ILE A 158 -23.72 -6.27 18.68
N VAL A 159 -25.01 -6.06 18.89
CA VAL A 159 -26.04 -7.05 18.55
C VAL A 159 -27.08 -6.49 17.59
N SER A 160 -27.73 -7.35 16.82
CA SER A 160 -28.87 -6.92 16.03
C SER A 160 -30.05 -6.50 16.94
N PRO A 161 -30.93 -5.57 16.50
CA PRO A 161 -32.09 -5.12 17.25
C PRO A 161 -32.98 -6.26 17.75
N ASP A 162 -33.11 -7.34 16.97
CA ASP A 162 -33.92 -8.51 17.31
C ASP A 162 -33.37 -9.27 18.53
N LEU A 163 -32.06 -9.16 18.77
CA LEU A 163 -31.38 -9.80 19.90
C LEU A 163 -31.36 -8.91 21.16
N MET A 164 -31.61 -7.60 21.04
CA MET A 164 -31.65 -6.68 22.19
C MET A 164 -32.69 -7.07 23.23
N GLN A 165 -33.79 -7.71 22.82
CA GLN A 165 -34.84 -8.18 23.74
C GLN A 165 -34.36 -9.29 24.70
N PHE A 166 -33.27 -9.96 24.37
CA PHE A 166 -32.66 -11.02 25.18
C PHE A 166 -31.54 -10.50 26.08
N ALA A 167 -31.24 -9.19 26.04
CA ALA A 167 -30.25 -8.59 26.91
C ALA A 167 -30.78 -8.42 28.33
N ILE A 168 -29.96 -8.81 29.30
CA ILE A 168 -30.28 -8.80 30.73
C ILE A 168 -29.55 -7.61 31.36
N PRO A 169 -30.26 -6.68 32.04
CA PRO A 169 -29.62 -5.59 32.75
C PRO A 169 -28.97 -6.09 34.05
N ASP A 170 -27.75 -5.63 34.32
CA ASP A 170 -27.07 -5.78 35.60
C ASP A 170 -27.53 -4.70 36.61
N ALA A 171 -27.11 -4.82 37.88
CA ALA A 171 -27.43 -3.88 38.95
C ALA A 171 -27.03 -2.43 38.64
N GLU A 172 -26.03 -2.23 37.78
CA GLU A 172 -25.55 -0.93 37.32
C GLU A 172 -26.30 -0.40 36.06
N GLY A 173 -27.24 -1.18 35.52
CA GLY A 173 -27.99 -0.84 34.30
C GLY A 173 -27.27 -1.18 32.98
N ASN A 174 -26.09 -1.82 33.05
CA ASN A 174 -25.39 -2.35 31.88
C ASN A 174 -26.10 -3.58 31.32
N LEU A 175 -26.27 -3.66 30.01
CA LEU A 175 -26.93 -4.79 29.36
C LEU A 175 -25.92 -5.89 29.01
N TYR A 176 -26.26 -7.15 29.30
CA TYR A 176 -25.44 -8.32 29.00
C TYR A 176 -26.21 -9.36 28.20
N ILE A 177 -25.54 -10.02 27.26
CA ILE A 177 -26.05 -11.18 26.54
C ILE A 177 -25.12 -12.36 26.78
N HIS A 178 -25.72 -13.51 27.10
CA HIS A 178 -25.00 -14.76 27.21
C HIS A 178 -25.10 -15.53 25.89
N VAL A 179 -23.96 -15.85 25.30
CA VAL A 179 -23.86 -16.57 24.03
C VAL A 179 -23.08 -17.85 24.25
N GLN A 180 -23.61 -18.98 23.82
CA GLN A 180 -22.85 -20.22 23.68
C GLN A 180 -22.49 -20.40 22.22
N ALA A 181 -21.20 -20.42 21.87
CA ALA A 181 -20.75 -20.63 20.50
C ALA A 181 -19.96 -21.93 20.37
N SER A 182 -20.15 -22.59 19.23
CA SER A 182 -19.49 -23.86 18.88
C SER A 182 -18.27 -23.61 18.01
N PHE A 183 -17.11 -24.06 18.48
CA PHE A 183 -15.83 -23.89 17.79
C PHE A 183 -15.37 -25.22 17.23
N TYR A 184 -15.13 -25.27 15.91
CA TYR A 184 -14.63 -26.45 15.24
C TYR A 184 -13.12 -26.55 15.35
N HIS A 185 -12.61 -27.69 15.79
CA HIS A 185 -11.18 -27.99 15.82
C HIS A 185 -10.76 -28.73 14.54
N PRO A 186 -10.09 -28.08 13.56
CA PRO A 186 -9.77 -28.70 12.27
C PRO A 186 -8.79 -29.87 12.39
N SER A 187 -7.83 -29.81 13.32
CA SER A 187 -6.83 -30.87 13.51
C SER A 187 -7.36 -32.15 14.16
N PHE A 188 -8.38 -32.03 15.02
CA PHE A 188 -8.91 -33.16 15.81
C PHE A 188 -10.37 -33.50 15.49
N TYR A 189 -10.99 -32.79 14.55
CA TYR A 189 -12.35 -33.04 14.05
C TYR A 189 -13.42 -33.11 15.17
N TYR A 190 -13.34 -32.22 16.16
CA TYR A 190 -14.33 -32.11 17.24
C TYR A 190 -14.82 -30.67 17.40
N TYR A 191 -15.97 -30.50 18.05
CA TYR A 191 -16.52 -29.19 18.42
C TYR A 191 -16.35 -28.96 19.91
N SER A 192 -15.99 -27.73 20.28
CA SER A 192 -15.98 -27.25 21.67
C SER A 192 -16.97 -26.11 21.81
N ASP A 193 -17.92 -26.26 22.73
CA ASP A 193 -18.90 -25.22 23.03
C ASP A 193 -18.39 -24.35 24.18
N LEU A 194 -18.36 -23.04 23.94
CA LEU A 194 -17.89 -22.04 24.88
C LEU A 194 -18.99 -21.02 25.17
N SER A 195 -19.18 -20.69 26.43
CA SER A 195 -20.15 -19.69 26.86
C SER A 195 -19.46 -18.37 27.19
N PHE A 196 -19.99 -17.28 26.64
CA PHE A 196 -19.51 -15.92 26.80
C PHE A 196 -20.60 -15.06 27.44
N ALA A 197 -20.23 -14.23 28.39
CA ALA A 197 -21.08 -13.15 28.91
C ALA A 197 -20.55 -11.83 28.35
N LEU A 198 -21.26 -11.27 27.37
CA LEU A 198 -20.82 -10.10 26.61
C LEU A 198 -21.67 -8.89 26.97
N ARG A 199 -21.02 -7.76 27.27
CA ARG A 199 -21.70 -6.49 27.55
C ARG A 199 -22.10 -5.82 26.24
N VAL A 200 -23.38 -5.50 26.08
CA VAL A 200 -23.90 -4.83 24.89
C VAL A 200 -23.45 -3.37 24.88
N VAL A 201 -22.71 -2.97 23.85
CA VAL A 201 -22.16 -1.62 23.67
C VAL A 201 -22.71 -0.90 22.43
N GLY A 202 -23.51 -1.58 21.62
CA GLY A 202 -24.11 -1.00 20.43
C GLY A 202 -25.09 -1.94 19.73
N SER A 203 -25.68 -1.43 18.66
CA SER A 203 -26.54 -2.20 17.77
C SER A 203 -26.13 -2.06 16.31
N CYS A 204 -26.31 -3.12 15.53
CA CYS A 204 -26.11 -3.13 14.07
C CYS A 204 -27.44 -3.43 13.40
N GLU A 205 -27.88 -2.65 12.41
CA GLU A 205 -29.14 -2.91 11.66
C GLU A 205 -28.96 -4.08 10.67
N ASP A 206 -28.48 -5.22 11.15
CA ASP A 206 -28.38 -6.47 10.42
C ASP A 206 -29.63 -7.31 10.73
N THR A 207 -30.22 -7.90 9.68
CA THR A 207 -31.40 -8.76 9.80
C THR A 207 -31.04 -10.21 10.15
N SER A 208 -29.75 -10.55 10.12
CA SER A 208 -29.26 -11.79 10.67
C SER A 208 -29.10 -11.66 12.20
N ASN A 209 -29.50 -12.69 12.96
CA ASN A 209 -29.32 -12.77 14.41
C ASN A 209 -27.83 -12.86 14.76
N THR A 210 -27.10 -11.76 14.56
CA THR A 210 -25.65 -11.72 14.62
C THR A 210 -25.20 -10.95 15.86
N VAL A 211 -24.23 -11.54 16.55
CA VAL A 211 -23.53 -10.93 17.67
C VAL A 211 -22.11 -10.66 17.23
N TYR A 212 -21.72 -9.39 17.17
CA TYR A 212 -20.35 -8.98 16.88
C TYR A 212 -19.59 -8.83 18.19
N ALA A 213 -18.42 -9.46 18.30
CA ALA A 213 -17.55 -9.39 19.48
C ALA A 213 -16.09 -9.08 19.07
N PRO A 214 -15.29 -8.47 19.94
CA PRO A 214 -13.86 -8.29 19.70
C PRO A 214 -13.15 -9.62 19.48
N PHE A 215 -12.39 -9.73 18.39
CA PHE A 215 -11.68 -10.97 18.04
C PHE A 215 -10.70 -11.41 19.14
N ARG A 216 -9.98 -10.47 19.76
CA ARG A 216 -9.01 -10.79 20.81
C ARG A 216 -9.67 -11.32 22.07
N ALA A 217 -10.82 -10.76 22.47
CA ALA A 217 -11.57 -11.25 23.63
C ALA A 217 -12.00 -12.71 23.44
N VAL A 218 -12.58 -13.03 22.28
CA VAL A 218 -12.98 -14.41 21.94
C VAL A 218 -11.77 -15.34 21.90
N LEU A 219 -10.67 -14.90 21.30
CA LEU A 219 -9.44 -15.67 21.21
C LEU A 219 -8.83 -15.98 22.58
N HIS A 220 -8.82 -15.01 23.50
CA HIS A 220 -8.29 -15.20 24.85
C HIS A 220 -9.08 -16.28 25.59
N THR A 221 -10.41 -16.24 25.54
CA THR A 221 -11.26 -17.26 26.17
C THR A 221 -11.11 -18.63 25.50
N CYS A 222 -10.96 -18.69 24.17
CA CYS A 222 -10.60 -19.92 23.47
C CYS A 222 -9.31 -20.52 24.04
N GLN A 223 -8.25 -19.70 24.20
CA GLN A 223 -6.96 -20.14 24.71
C GLN A 223 -7.03 -20.59 26.18
N GLU A 224 -7.73 -19.87 27.04
CA GLU A 224 -7.92 -20.23 28.45
C GLU A 224 -8.61 -21.59 28.61
N GLN A 225 -9.54 -21.91 27.72
CA GLN A 225 -10.30 -23.16 27.76
C GLN A 225 -9.73 -24.26 26.83
N ASN A 226 -8.53 -24.06 26.28
CA ASN A 226 -7.88 -24.97 25.32
C ASN A 226 -8.75 -25.33 24.10
N ALA A 227 -9.60 -24.41 23.65
CA ALA A 227 -10.40 -24.55 22.45
C ALA A 227 -9.65 -23.99 21.22
N SER A 228 -9.91 -24.57 20.05
CA SER A 228 -9.37 -24.07 18.79
C SER A 228 -10.29 -23.01 18.19
N CYS A 229 -9.79 -21.79 18.06
CA CYS A 229 -10.47 -20.70 17.37
C CYS A 229 -10.08 -20.68 15.88
N THR A 230 -11.07 -20.62 14.98
CA THR A 230 -10.85 -20.51 13.51
C THR A 230 -11.10 -19.10 12.98
N VAL A 231 -10.48 -18.75 11.86
CA VAL A 231 -10.58 -17.44 11.20
C VAL A 231 -11.08 -17.61 9.78
N ASP A 232 -12.15 -16.92 9.44
CA ASP A 232 -12.80 -17.08 8.14
C ASP A 232 -12.28 -16.13 7.09
N SER A 233 -11.90 -14.92 7.48
CA SER A 233 -11.27 -13.96 6.59
C SER A 233 -10.17 -13.18 7.30
N LEU A 234 -9.11 -12.91 6.55
CA LEU A 234 -7.98 -12.10 6.99
C LEU A 234 -7.64 -11.15 5.84
N SER A 235 -7.72 -9.86 6.10
CA SER A 235 -7.26 -8.84 5.16
C SER A 235 -6.47 -7.76 5.88
N PHE A 236 -5.53 -7.14 5.18
CA PHE A 236 -4.71 -6.08 5.73
C PHE A 236 -4.26 -5.14 4.61
N THR A 237 -3.72 -4.00 5.00
CA THR A 237 -3.10 -3.04 4.09
C THR A 237 -1.60 -2.98 4.36
N VAL A 238 -0.79 -2.91 3.31
CA VAL A 238 0.67 -2.77 3.45
C VAL A 238 0.98 -1.38 3.99
N GLN A 239 1.84 -1.29 5.00
CA GLN A 239 2.24 -0.02 5.59
C GLN A 239 3.24 0.74 4.71
N ASP A 240 4.25 0.04 4.19
CA ASP A 240 5.29 0.60 3.33
C ASP A 240 5.45 -0.25 2.05
N ASN A 241 5.12 0.37 0.91
CA ASN A 241 5.19 -0.28 -0.40
C ASN A 241 6.63 -0.55 -0.86
N GLU A 242 7.63 0.17 -0.34
CA GLU A 242 9.04 -0.07 -0.67
C GLU A 242 9.53 -1.41 -0.11
N GLN A 243 8.90 -1.88 0.96
CA GLN A 243 9.24 -3.12 1.65
C GLN A 243 8.33 -4.29 1.25
N LEU A 244 7.55 -4.14 0.17
CA LEU A 244 6.63 -5.17 -0.31
C LEU A 244 7.32 -6.50 -0.60
N ASP A 245 8.53 -6.47 -1.16
CA ASP A 245 9.30 -7.69 -1.44
C ASP A 245 9.76 -8.39 -0.16
N VAL A 246 10.10 -7.61 0.88
CA VAL A 246 10.47 -8.14 2.21
C VAL A 246 9.25 -8.79 2.85
N LEU A 247 8.11 -8.08 2.85
CA LEU A 247 6.83 -8.61 3.33
C LEU A 247 6.46 -9.90 2.59
N ARG A 248 6.55 -9.92 1.27
CA ARG A 248 6.28 -11.09 0.44
C ARG A 248 7.17 -12.28 0.81
N ASN A 249 8.46 -12.05 1.03
CA ASN A 249 9.39 -13.11 1.42
C ASN A 249 9.09 -13.66 2.82
N MET A 250 8.74 -12.80 3.78
CA MET A 250 8.35 -13.23 5.13
C MET A 250 7.03 -13.99 5.10
N VAL A 251 6.03 -13.46 4.39
CA VAL A 251 4.75 -14.13 4.16
C VAL A 251 4.96 -15.50 3.54
N ASN A 252 5.79 -15.62 2.50
CA ASN A 252 6.06 -16.90 1.83
C ASN A 252 6.66 -17.97 2.76
N GLY A 253 7.24 -17.57 3.88
CA GLY A 253 7.71 -18.49 4.92
C GLY A 253 6.58 -19.08 5.78
N TYR A 254 5.46 -18.35 5.94
CA TYR A 254 4.31 -18.75 6.78
C TYR A 254 3.09 -19.20 5.96
N PHE A 255 2.86 -18.56 4.83
CA PHE A 255 1.81 -18.81 3.86
C PHE A 255 2.45 -19.19 2.54
N GLN A 256 1.85 -20.10 1.78
CA GLN A 256 2.41 -20.44 0.47
C GLN A 256 1.84 -19.51 -0.61
N ASP A 257 2.62 -19.23 -1.67
CA ASP A 257 2.10 -18.47 -2.79
C ASP A 257 0.98 -19.26 -3.49
N ALA A 258 -0.18 -18.61 -3.69
CA ALA A 258 -1.38 -19.16 -4.34
C ALA A 258 -1.10 -19.75 -5.73
N ARG A 259 0.01 -19.32 -6.35
CA ARG A 259 0.45 -19.79 -7.67
C ARG A 259 1.11 -21.17 -7.63
N THR A 260 1.51 -21.65 -6.46
CA THR A 260 2.26 -22.91 -6.31
C THR A 260 1.28 -24.06 -6.03
N THR A 261 1.02 -24.88 -7.03
CA THR A 261 -0.04 -25.91 -7.04
C THR A 261 0.26 -27.18 -6.22
N THR A 262 1.27 -27.20 -5.35
CA THR A 262 1.86 -28.44 -4.83
C THR A 262 1.70 -28.72 -3.32
N ALA A 263 0.85 -28.02 -2.57
CA ALA A 263 0.71 -28.27 -1.13
C ALA A 263 -0.68 -28.74 -0.70
N THR A 264 -0.68 -29.87 0.03
CA THR A 264 -1.83 -30.63 0.50
C THR A 264 -2.51 -30.09 1.76
N ARG A 265 -2.11 -28.91 2.27
CA ARG A 265 -2.76 -28.14 3.36
C ARG A 265 -1.98 -26.83 3.53
N GLY A 266 -2.43 -25.72 2.95
CA GLY A 266 -1.74 -24.44 3.14
C GLY A 266 -2.47 -23.26 2.52
N TYR A 267 -2.97 -22.35 3.36
CA TYR A 267 -3.58 -21.09 2.94
C TYR A 267 -2.58 -20.24 2.15
N SER A 268 -3.10 -19.51 1.17
CA SER A 268 -2.31 -18.61 0.36
C SER A 268 -2.58 -17.15 0.71
N LEU A 269 -1.62 -16.29 0.42
CA LEU A 269 -1.81 -14.85 0.58
C LEU A 269 -1.79 -14.16 -0.79
N VAL A 270 -2.91 -13.55 -1.14
CA VAL A 270 -3.09 -12.81 -2.40
C VAL A 270 -2.90 -11.33 -2.13
N LEU A 271 -1.77 -10.79 -2.59
CA LEU A 271 -1.50 -9.35 -2.62
C LEU A 271 -2.13 -8.76 -3.89
N LYS A 272 -3.03 -7.78 -3.74
CA LYS A 272 -3.63 -7.05 -4.87
C LYS A 272 -2.65 -6.01 -5.43
N ASP A 273 -1.56 -6.49 -6.00
CA ASP A 273 -0.47 -5.67 -6.58
C ASP A 273 -0.71 -5.26 -8.04
N ALA A 274 -1.80 -5.70 -8.68
CA ALA A 274 -2.05 -5.46 -10.10
C ALA A 274 -2.02 -3.97 -10.51
N ARG A 275 -2.53 -3.07 -9.66
CA ARG A 275 -2.47 -1.62 -9.89
C ARG A 275 -1.04 -1.09 -9.74
N TYR A 276 -0.32 -1.55 -8.71
CA TYR A 276 1.07 -1.20 -8.45
C TYR A 276 2.00 -1.69 -9.57
N LEU A 277 1.88 -2.94 -10.00
CA LEU A 277 2.65 -3.54 -11.09
C LEU A 277 2.34 -2.90 -12.45
N LYS A 278 1.08 -2.54 -12.72
CA LYS A 278 0.73 -1.83 -13.95
C LYS A 278 1.38 -0.45 -13.99
N LEU A 279 1.41 0.25 -12.85
CA LEU A 279 2.05 1.55 -12.72
C LEU A 279 3.58 1.46 -12.77
N LEU A 280 4.20 0.45 -12.16
CA LEU A 280 5.63 0.18 -12.32
C LEU A 280 5.99 -0.07 -13.79
N ARG A 281 5.20 -0.90 -14.50
CA ARG A 281 5.42 -1.16 -15.93
C ARG A 281 5.19 0.09 -16.80
N GLU A 282 4.22 0.93 -16.47
CA GLU A 282 3.99 2.20 -17.17
C GLU A 282 5.10 3.22 -16.86
N ALA A 283 5.61 3.25 -15.62
CA ALA A 283 6.75 4.07 -15.21
C ALA A 283 8.05 3.62 -15.91
N GLU A 284 8.34 2.32 -15.94
CA GLU A 284 9.49 1.74 -16.63
C GLU A 284 9.43 1.98 -18.14
N LYS A 285 8.26 1.79 -18.77
CA LYS A 285 8.08 2.10 -20.20
C LYS A 285 8.30 3.58 -20.51
N ASN A 286 7.82 4.48 -19.65
CA ASN A 286 8.08 5.91 -19.80
C ASN A 286 9.56 6.28 -19.59
N LEU A 287 10.26 5.60 -18.67
CA LEU A 287 11.70 5.76 -18.46
C LEU A 287 12.52 5.29 -19.66
N ALA A 288 12.16 4.16 -20.29
CA ALA A 288 12.82 3.65 -21.49
C ALA A 288 12.66 4.61 -22.69
N VAL A 289 11.48 5.20 -22.86
CA VAL A 289 11.25 6.22 -23.91
C VAL A 289 12.05 7.50 -23.63
N MET A 290 12.26 7.87 -22.35
CA MET A 290 13.06 9.05 -21.99
C MET A 290 14.57 8.86 -22.17
N GLN A 291 15.11 7.67 -21.93
CA GLN A 291 16.52 7.37 -22.23
C GLN A 291 16.82 7.41 -23.74
N LEU A 292 15.82 7.14 -24.58
CA LEU A 292 15.95 7.20 -26.05
C LEU A 292 15.90 8.63 -26.60
N MET A 293 15.24 9.56 -25.89
CA MET A 293 15.22 10.99 -26.26
C MET A 293 16.54 11.72 -25.93
N GLN A 294 17.28 11.28 -24.91
CA GLN A 294 18.57 11.86 -24.52
C GLN A 294 19.62 11.88 -25.66
N PRO A 295 19.92 10.77 -26.36
CA PRO A 295 20.93 10.77 -27.42
C PRO A 295 20.53 11.61 -28.63
N ILE A 296 19.23 11.67 -28.98
CA ILE A 296 18.72 12.49 -30.09
C ILE A 296 18.97 13.98 -29.80
N LEU A 297 18.71 14.41 -28.57
CA LEU A 297 18.95 15.78 -28.13
C LEU A 297 20.44 16.14 -28.08
N TYR A 298 21.31 15.22 -27.64
CA TYR A 298 22.76 15.42 -27.74
C TYR A 298 23.23 15.53 -29.20
N LEU A 299 22.64 14.76 -30.11
CA LEU A 299 22.93 14.85 -31.54
C LEU A 299 22.56 16.22 -32.11
N CYS A 300 21.39 16.76 -31.74
CA CYS A 300 20.96 18.09 -32.12
C CYS A 300 21.88 19.19 -31.55
N ALA A 301 22.33 19.05 -30.30
CA ALA A 301 23.28 19.97 -29.69
C ALA A 301 24.65 19.95 -30.39
N LEU A 302 25.14 18.77 -30.76
CA LEU A 302 26.35 18.61 -31.58
C LEU A 302 26.21 19.28 -32.94
N GLY A 303 25.06 19.09 -33.61
CA GLY A 303 24.75 19.74 -34.89
C GLY A 303 24.76 21.26 -34.79
N ALA A 304 24.17 21.82 -33.75
CA ALA A 304 24.19 23.26 -33.50
C ALA A 304 25.63 23.78 -33.23
N GLY A 305 26.43 23.02 -32.48
CA GLY A 305 27.85 23.33 -32.24
C GLY A 305 28.68 23.40 -33.52
N VAL A 306 28.52 22.41 -34.41
CA VAL A 306 29.19 22.40 -35.72
C VAL A 306 28.76 23.58 -36.58
N MET A 307 27.47 23.90 -36.57
CA MET A 307 26.93 25.01 -37.35
C MET A 307 27.52 26.36 -36.91
N LEU A 308 27.72 26.57 -35.60
CA LEU A 308 28.38 27.76 -35.05
C LEU A 308 29.82 27.88 -35.50
N VAL A 309 30.59 26.78 -35.44
CA VAL A 309 31.98 26.74 -35.87
C VAL A 309 32.09 27.08 -37.36
N VAL A 310 31.22 26.52 -38.20
CA VAL A 310 31.15 26.85 -39.63
C VAL A 310 30.77 28.32 -39.86
N MET A 311 29.84 28.88 -39.08
CA MET A 311 29.44 30.28 -39.19
C MET A 311 30.58 31.23 -38.79
N GLN A 312 31.32 30.91 -37.72
CA GLN A 312 32.51 31.66 -37.32
C GLN A 312 33.60 31.60 -38.38
N MET A 313 33.88 30.41 -38.93
CA MET A 313 34.82 30.25 -40.05
C MET A 313 34.39 31.09 -41.26
N ARG A 314 33.10 31.12 -41.61
CA ARG A 314 32.58 31.96 -42.70
C ARG A 314 32.74 33.45 -42.41
N SER A 315 32.49 33.90 -41.19
CA SER A 315 32.66 35.31 -40.81
C SER A 315 34.12 35.76 -40.91
N ARG A 316 35.07 34.88 -40.58
CA ARG A 316 36.52 35.12 -40.64
C ARG A 316 37.12 34.98 -42.03
N LYS A 317 36.37 34.54 -43.05
CA LYS A 317 36.87 34.47 -44.45
C LYS A 317 37.37 35.82 -44.98
N LYS A 318 36.73 36.92 -44.55
CA LYS A 318 37.16 38.28 -44.92
C LYS A 318 38.48 38.68 -44.24
N GLU A 319 38.67 38.29 -42.97
CA GLU A 319 39.94 38.50 -42.25
C GLU A 319 41.07 37.63 -42.82
N MET A 320 40.77 36.39 -43.21
CA MET A 320 41.75 35.47 -43.83
C MET A 320 42.22 35.93 -45.22
N ALA A 321 41.37 36.61 -46.00
CA ALA A 321 41.77 37.19 -47.29
C ALA A 321 42.80 38.31 -47.13
N VAL A 322 42.63 39.15 -46.10
CA VAL A 322 43.57 40.23 -45.76
C VAL A 322 44.90 39.68 -45.24
N ILE A 323 44.88 38.63 -44.43
CA ILE A 323 46.11 37.95 -43.93
C ILE A 323 46.86 37.26 -45.08
N ARG A 324 46.15 36.76 -46.10
CA ARG A 324 46.76 36.17 -47.30
C ARG A 324 47.44 37.21 -48.19
N SER A 325 46.88 38.41 -48.33
CA SER A 325 47.53 39.49 -49.10
C SER A 325 48.78 40.04 -48.41
N LEU A 326 48.97 39.75 -47.12
CA LEU A 326 50.16 40.09 -46.33
C LEU A 326 51.26 39.00 -46.38
N GLY A 327 51.12 37.96 -47.22
CA GLY A 327 52.20 37.00 -47.49
C GLY A 327 52.30 35.80 -46.54
N ALA A 328 51.29 35.55 -45.69
CA ALA A 328 51.29 34.38 -44.80
C ALA A 328 51.03 33.07 -45.57
N GLY A 329 51.94 32.10 -45.44
CA GLY A 329 51.83 30.77 -46.07
C GLY A 329 50.64 29.93 -45.56
N ARG A 330 50.10 29.05 -46.42
CA ARG A 330 48.84 28.29 -46.22
C ARG A 330 48.71 27.57 -44.86
N LEU A 331 49.82 27.09 -44.30
CA LEU A 331 49.85 26.37 -43.02
C LEU A 331 49.64 27.28 -41.79
N ARG A 332 50.12 28.52 -41.82
CA ARG A 332 50.02 29.45 -40.69
C ARG A 332 48.59 29.97 -40.49
N VAL A 333 47.83 30.06 -41.59
CA VAL A 333 46.41 30.46 -41.60
C VAL A 333 45.49 29.35 -41.05
N MET A 334 45.85 28.08 -41.26
CA MET A 334 45.11 26.95 -40.65
C MET A 334 45.40 26.80 -39.16
N ALA A 335 46.66 26.99 -38.73
CA ALA A 335 47.03 26.88 -37.32
C ALA A 335 46.45 27.99 -36.42
N GLN A 336 46.13 29.17 -36.96
CA GLN A 336 45.46 30.25 -36.23
C GLN A 336 43.93 30.15 -36.21
N SER A 337 43.35 29.12 -36.85
CA SER A 337 41.90 28.95 -36.99
C SER A 337 41.28 27.86 -36.12
N ILE A 338 42.10 27.17 -35.32
CA ILE A 338 41.67 26.23 -34.27
C ILE A 338 41.81 26.96 -32.93
#